data_AF-A0A9Q4A9N7-F1
#
_entry.id   AF-A0A9Q4A9N7-F1
#
_cell.length_a   1.000
_cell.length_b   1.000
_cell.length_c   1.000
_cell.angle_alpha   90.00
_cell.angle_beta   90.00
_cell.angle_gamma   90.00
#
_symmetry.space_group_name_H-M   'P 1'
#
loop_
_entity.id
_entity.type
_entity.pdbx_description
1 polymer ?
#
loop_
_entity_poly.entity_id
_entity_poly.type
_entity_poly.pdbx_seq_one_letter_code
_entity_poly.pdbx_strand_id
1 'polypeptide(L)'
;GTQSCVIKALTLKEATLVVRHSEHVPQVLESAVLDLEQGESNEVARLNGYLHSVAAFEQKPDSEWLQVSFRFVDQDAQKLDYLSRLIARGTAQKHFIPGA
;
A
#
# COMPACT_ATOMS: atom_id res chain seq x y z
N GLY A 1 3.06 5.89 13.40
CA GLY A 1 3.69 4.57 13.64
C GLY A 1 3.74 3.80 12.35
N THR A 2 4.63 2.82 12.20
CA THR A 2 4.68 1.97 10.99
C THR A 2 3.65 0.86 11.10
N GLN A 3 2.79 0.71 10.09
CA GLN A 3 1.78 -0.34 10.03
C GLN A 3 2.07 -1.25 8.85
N SER A 4 2.05 -2.56 9.07
CA SER A 4 2.19 -3.54 7.99
C SER A 4 0.94 -3.52 7.11
N CYS A 5 1.13 -3.58 5.79
CA CYS A 5 0.04 -3.58 4.82
C CYS A 5 0.30 -4.60 3.72
N VAL A 6 -0.77 -5.09 3.12
CA VAL A 6 -0.73 -5.92 1.92
C VAL A 6 -1.11 -5.08 0.72
N ILE A 7 -0.29 -5.08 -0.32
CA ILE A 7 -0.57 -4.37 -1.57
C ILE A 7 -1.49 -5.25 -2.42
N LYS A 8 -2.74 -4.82 -2.61
CA LYS A 8 -3.75 -5.50 -3.43
C LYS A 8 -3.67 -5.07 -4.90
N ALA A 9 -3.37 -3.81 -5.12
CA ALA A 9 -3.18 -3.23 -6.45
C ALA A 9 -2.19 -2.09 -6.38
N LEU A 10 -1.42 -1.91 -7.45
CA LEU A 10 -0.40 -0.87 -7.54
C LEU A 10 -0.35 -0.32 -8.95
N THR A 11 -0.37 1.01 -9.06
CA THR A 11 -0.25 1.76 -10.31
C THR A 11 0.85 2.81 -10.17
N LEU A 12 1.09 3.62 -11.21
CA LEU A 12 2.01 4.77 -11.09
C LEU A 12 1.44 5.94 -10.27
N LYS A 13 0.13 5.95 -9.98
CA LYS A 13 -0.55 7.07 -9.31
C LYS A 13 -1.04 6.75 -7.91
N GLU A 14 -1.33 5.47 -7.66
CA GLU A 14 -1.94 5.02 -6.41
C GLU A 14 -1.67 3.55 -6.13
N ALA A 15 -1.81 3.20 -4.85
CA ALA A 15 -1.84 1.84 -4.36
C ALA A 15 -3.17 1.56 -3.63
N THR A 16 -3.69 0.36 -3.78
CA THR A 16 -4.74 -0.18 -2.91
C THR A 16 -4.08 -1.10 -1.91
N LEU A 17 -4.22 -0.76 -0.64
CA LEU A 17 -3.62 -1.46 0.49
C LEU A 17 -4.72 -2.13 1.31
N VAL A 18 -4.40 -3.26 1.93
CA VAL A 18 -5.20 -3.88 2.98
C VAL A 18 -4.39 -3.88 4.26
N VAL A 19 -4.94 -3.30 5.32
CA VAL A 19 -4.32 -3.21 6.64
C VAL A 19 -5.21 -3.83 7.69
N ARG A 20 -4.61 -4.35 8.76
CA ARG A 20 -5.38 -4.83 9.90
C ARG A 20 -5.91 -3.64 10.69
N HIS A 21 -7.18 -3.68 11.06
CA HIS A 21 -7.76 -2.75 12.03
C HIS A 21 -6.97 -2.82 13.35
N SER A 22 -6.55 -1.68 13.86
CA SER A 22 -5.73 -1.56 15.06
C SER A 22 -6.16 -0.34 15.86
N GLU A 23 -5.59 -0.12 17.04
CA GLU A 23 -5.90 1.08 17.85
C GLU A 23 -5.70 2.40 17.08
N HIS A 24 -4.73 2.42 16.17
CA HIS A 24 -4.57 3.52 15.22
C HIS A 24 -5.28 3.17 13.91
N VAL A 25 -6.49 3.70 13.76
CA VAL A 25 -7.26 3.58 12.52
C VAL A 25 -6.76 4.63 11.54
N PRO A 26 -6.34 4.24 10.32
CA PRO A 26 -5.92 5.19 9.29
C PRO A 26 -7.05 6.15 8.95
N GLN A 27 -6.75 7.44 8.73
CA GLN A 27 -7.76 8.45 8.43
C GLN A 27 -7.66 9.00 7.01
N VAL A 28 -8.79 9.33 6.41
CA VAL A 28 -8.83 9.99 5.09
C VAL A 28 -8.11 11.34 5.18
N LEU A 29 -7.33 11.67 4.15
CA LEU A 29 -6.41 12.82 4.04
C LEU A 29 -5.16 12.76 4.95
N GLU A 30 -4.94 11.67 5.67
CA GLU A 30 -3.70 11.47 6.42
C GLU A 30 -2.51 11.33 5.45
N SER A 31 -1.45 12.10 5.70
CA SER A 31 -0.19 11.97 4.96
C SER A 31 0.60 10.77 5.47
N ALA A 32 1.09 9.94 4.55
CA ALA A 32 1.85 8.76 4.91
C ALA A 32 2.93 8.45 3.87
N VAL A 33 3.77 7.51 4.22
CA VAL A 33 4.90 7.06 3.42
C VAL A 33 4.75 5.56 3.20
N LEU A 34 4.73 5.13 1.94
CA LEU A 34 4.66 3.73 1.56
C LEU A 34 6.06 3.24 1.19
N ASP A 35 6.60 2.35 2.02
CA ASP A 35 7.85 1.66 1.73
C ASP A 35 7.56 0.39 0.92
N LEU A 36 8.19 0.26 -0.25
CA LEU A 36 8.07 -0.86 -1.18
C LEU A 36 9.38 -1.66 -1.18
N GLU A 37 9.34 -2.89 -0.69
CA GLU A 37 10.48 -3.81 -0.66
C GLU A 37 10.28 -4.94 -1.69
N GLN A 38 11.32 -5.27 -2.47
CA GLN A 38 11.26 -6.33 -3.50
C GLN A 38 12.29 -7.43 -3.22
N GLY A 39 11.90 -8.48 -2.47
CA GLY A 39 12.68 -9.71 -2.35
C GLY A 39 14.11 -9.55 -1.82
N GLU A 40 15.03 -10.43 -2.25
CA GLU A 40 16.43 -10.50 -1.77
C GLU A 40 17.30 -9.28 -2.10
N SER A 41 16.83 -8.40 -2.99
CA SER A 41 17.48 -7.12 -3.23
C SER A 41 17.08 -6.14 -2.14
N ASN A 42 18.05 -5.64 -1.39
CA ASN A 42 17.90 -4.64 -0.32
C ASN A 42 17.43 -3.24 -0.82
N GLU A 43 16.80 -3.17 -2.00
CA GLU A 43 16.26 -1.93 -2.56
C GLU A 43 14.86 -1.67 -2.00
N VAL A 44 14.78 -0.61 -1.18
CA VAL A 44 13.54 -0.09 -0.63
C VAL A 44 13.19 1.20 -1.38
N ALA A 45 12.07 1.22 -2.09
CA ALA A 45 11.54 2.45 -2.67
C ALA A 45 10.51 3.08 -1.74
N ARG A 46 10.75 4.33 -1.37
CA ARG A 46 9.92 5.09 -0.44
C ARG A 46 9.05 6.10 -1.19
N LEU A 47 7.74 5.89 -1.20
CA LEU A 47 6.78 6.75 -1.90
C LEU A 47 5.98 7.60 -0.92
N ASN A 48 6.00 8.92 -1.14
CA ASN A 48 5.21 9.86 -0.36
C ASN A 48 3.80 10.01 -0.94
N GLY A 49 2.81 10.11 -0.06
CA GLY A 49 1.42 10.24 -0.48
C GLY A 49 0.47 10.50 0.68
N TYR A 50 -0.82 10.30 0.42
CA TYR A 50 -1.87 10.44 1.42
C TYR A 50 -2.96 9.39 1.26
N LEU A 51 -3.70 9.12 2.32
CA LEU A 51 -4.85 8.22 2.30
C LEU A 51 -6.04 8.92 1.66
N HIS A 52 -6.44 8.48 0.47
CA HIS A 52 -7.57 9.03 -0.27
C HIS A 52 -8.91 8.45 0.20
N SER A 53 -8.93 7.18 0.62
CA SER A 53 -10.10 6.56 1.22
C SER A 53 -9.71 5.44 2.17
N VAL A 54 -10.58 5.20 3.16
CA VAL A 54 -10.50 4.10 4.12
C VAL A 54 -11.89 3.47 4.21
N ALA A 55 -11.98 2.15 4.03
CA ALA A 55 -13.23 1.40 4.06
C ALA A 55 -13.04 0.04 4.73
N ALA A 56 -14.10 -0.53 5.31
CA ALA A 56 -14.09 -1.92 5.73
C ALA A 56 -13.81 -2.83 4.52
N PHE A 57 -12.88 -3.77 4.68
CA PHE A 57 -12.54 -4.71 3.61
C PHE A 57 -13.56 -5.85 3.52
N GLU A 58 -14.03 -6.33 4.66
CA GLU A 58 -15.02 -7.40 4.74
C GLU A 58 -16.44 -6.83 4.80
N GLN A 59 -17.42 -7.57 4.29
CA GLN A 59 -18.84 -7.19 4.32
C GLN A 59 -19.48 -7.53 5.67
N LYS A 60 -18.83 -7.16 6.77
CA LYS A 60 -19.28 -7.39 8.15
C LYS A 60 -18.96 -6.19 9.04
N PRO A 61 -19.80 -5.86 10.04
CA PRO A 61 -19.60 -4.69 10.90
C PRO A 61 -18.35 -4.80 11.79
N ASP A 62 -17.89 -6.01 12.05
CA ASP A 62 -16.70 -6.36 12.84
C ASP A 62 -15.48 -6.70 11.95
N SER A 63 -15.39 -6.08 10.77
CA SER A 63 -14.27 -6.27 9.84
C SER A 63 -12.92 -6.01 10.54
N GLU A 64 -12.06 -7.01 10.58
CA GLU A 64 -10.71 -6.87 11.15
C GLU A 64 -9.73 -6.27 10.14
N TRP A 65 -10.17 -6.09 8.89
CA TRP A 65 -9.36 -5.58 7.79
C TRP A 65 -9.96 -4.31 7.20
N LEU A 66 -9.11 -3.38 6.84
CA LEU A 66 -9.47 -2.13 6.17
C LEU A 66 -8.82 -2.08 4.80
N GLN A 67 -9.58 -1.69 3.79
CA GLN A 67 -9.04 -1.30 2.49
C GLN A 67 -8.73 0.19 2.52
N VAL A 68 -7.51 0.54 2.13
CA VAL A 68 -7.02 1.91 2.06
C VAL A 68 -6.57 2.21 0.65
N SER A 69 -7.06 3.31 0.08
CA SER A 69 -6.54 3.84 -1.19
C SER A 69 -5.50 4.90 -0.88
N PHE A 70 -4.27 4.68 -1.31
CA PHE A 70 -3.13 5.58 -1.09
C PHE A 70 -2.74 6.27 -2.39
N ARG A 71 -2.79 7.60 -2.42
CA ARG A 71 -2.46 8.43 -3.60
C ARG A 71 -1.04 8.95 -3.48
N PHE A 72 -0.23 8.71 -4.51
CA PHE A 72 1.13 9.24 -4.55
C PHE A 72 1.10 10.74 -4.84
N VAL A 73 1.93 11.48 -4.10
CA VAL A 73 2.21 12.90 -4.31
C VAL A 73 3.65 13.10 -4.79
N ASP A 74 4.49 12.06 -4.67
CA ASP A 74 5.87 12.07 -5.11
C ASP A 74 5.98 12.30 -6.64
N GLN A 75 6.94 13.13 -7.03
CA GLN A 75 7.23 13.49 -8.44
C GLN A 75 8.63 13.07 -8.86
N ASP A 76 9.36 12.35 -8.00
CA ASP A 76 10.71 11.88 -8.28
C ASP A 76 10.71 10.84 -9.41
N ALA A 77 11.35 11.18 -10.53
CA ALA A 77 11.40 10.34 -11.72
C ALA A 77 12.08 8.98 -11.47
N GLN A 78 13.07 8.91 -10.56
CA GLN A 78 13.77 7.66 -10.25
C GLN A 78 12.83 6.70 -9.50
N LYS A 79 12.05 7.21 -8.55
CA LYS A 79 11.06 6.41 -7.81
C LYS A 79 9.94 5.93 -8.73
N LEU A 80 9.48 6.77 -9.65
CA LEU A 80 8.46 6.40 -10.63
C LEU A 80 8.98 5.34 -11.62
N ASP A 81 10.24 5.43 -12.06
CA ASP A 81 10.87 4.40 -12.89
C ASP A 81 11.00 3.07 -12.14
N TYR A 82 11.43 3.08 -10.87
CA TYR A 82 11.43 1.89 -10.03
C TYR A 82 10.04 1.27 -9.89
N LEU A 83 9.03 2.09 -9.58
CA LEU A 83 7.64 1.66 -9.45
C LEU A 83 7.11 1.05 -10.76
N SER A 84 7.43 1.67 -11.89
CA SER A 84 7.10 1.16 -13.23
C SER A 84 7.69 -0.23 -13.46
N ARG A 85 8.98 -0.42 -13.15
CA ARG A 85 9.65 -1.73 -13.26
C ARG A 85 9.06 -2.77 -12.32
N LEU A 86 8.69 -2.36 -11.10
CA LEU A 86 8.06 -3.23 -10.11
C LEU A 86 6.70 -3.74 -10.60
N ILE A 87 5.88 -2.85 -11.16
CA ILE A 87 4.58 -3.20 -11.77
C ILE A 87 4.79 -4.13 -12.97
N ALA A 88 5.74 -3.82 -13.86
CA ALA A 88 6.03 -4.62 -15.05
C ALA A 88 6.52 -6.04 -14.71
N ARG A 89 7.21 -6.22 -13.57
CA ARG A 89 7.66 -7.54 -13.08
C ARG A 89 6.52 -8.38 -12.47
N GLY A 90 5.30 -7.85 -12.34
CA GLY A 90 4.15 -8.59 -11.81
C GLY A 90 4.23 -8.89 -10.30
N THR A 91 5.13 -8.24 -9.56
CA THR A 91 5.30 -8.52 -8.12
C THR A 91 4.16 -7.99 -7.26
N ALA A 92 3.31 -7.10 -7.80
CA ALA A 92 2.11 -6.61 -7.12
C ALA A 92 1.06 -7.72 -6.84
N GLN A 93 1.17 -8.89 -7.48
CA GLN A 93 0.29 -10.04 -7.25
C GLN A 93 0.88 -11.14 -6.35
N LYS A 94 2.17 -11.08 -5.96
CA LYS A 94 2.85 -12.22 -5.33
C LYS A 94 2.79 -12.28 -3.80
N HIS A 95 2.38 -11.23 -3.09
CA HIS A 95 2.16 -11.30 -1.63
C HIS A 95 0.69 -11.60 -1.32
N PHE A 96 0.30 -12.83 -1.62
CA PHE A 96 -0.94 -13.44 -1.13
C PHE A 96 -0.59 -14.26 0.11
N ILE A 97 -0.98 -13.78 1.30
CA ILE A 97 -1.25 -14.66 2.44
C ILE A 97 -2.58 -14.23 3.08
N PRO A 98 -3.74 -14.61 2.50
CA PRO A 98 -4.90 -14.95 3.31
C PRO A 98 -4.70 -16.41 3.71
N GLY A 99 -4.04 -16.59 4.85
CA GLY A 99 -3.90 -17.89 5.50
C GLY A 99 -4.68 -17.88 6.79
N ALA A 100 -5.86 -18.53 6.74
CA ALA A 100 -6.68 -19.08 7.83
C ALA A 100 -7.10 -18.15 8.98
#